data_AF-A0A9W5XZH9-F1
#
_entry.id   AF-A0A9W5XZH9-F1
#
_cell.length_a   1.000
_cell.length_b   1.000
_cell.length_c   1.000
_cell.angle_alpha   90.00
_cell.angle_beta   90.00
_cell.angle_gamma   90.00
#
_symmetry.space_group_name_H-M   'P 1'
#
loop_
_entity.id
_entity.type
_entity.pdbx_description
1 polymer ?
#
loop_
_entity_poly.entity_id
_entity_poly.type
_entity_poly.pdbx_seq_one_letter_code
_entity_poly.pdbx_strand_id
1 'polypeptide(L)' 'MAELEDLLKDIDKLRESLQSLIEKKQWNLVDAEVVAASKALNFALNQYNKFLQEKIGE' A
#
# COMPACT_ATOMS: atom_id res chain seq x y z
N MET A 1 0.47 9.15 16.97
CA MET A 1 1.50 8.13 17.28
C MET A 1 2.37 8.09 16.05
N ALA A 2 3.62 8.56 16.13
CA ALA A 2 4.45 8.81 14.95
C ALA A 2 4.53 7.61 13.99
N GLU A 3 4.54 6.38 14.52
CA GLU A 3 4.59 5.14 13.72
C GLU A 3 3.33 4.90 12.86
N LEU A 4 2.13 5.20 13.37
CA LEU A 4 0.89 5.01 12.60
C LEU A 4 0.79 6.04 11.46
N GLU A 5 1.19 7.27 11.75
CA GLU A 5 1.20 8.36 10.78
C GLU A 5 2.23 8.13 9.67
N ASP A 6 3.40 7.57 10.02
CA ASP A 6 4.42 7.18 9.05
C ASP A 6 3.92 6.05 8.14
N LEU A 7 3.31 5.02 8.72
CA LEU A 7 2.75 3.91 7.95
C LEU A 7 1.61 4.35 7.01
N LEU A 8 0.75 5.26 7.46
CA LEU A 8 -0.31 5.85 6.63
C LEU A 8 0.28 6.66 5.47
N LYS A 9 1.35 7.43 5.71
CA LYS A 9 2.07 8.15 4.64
C LYS A 9 2.69 7.19 3.62
N ASP A 10 3.23 6.07 4.07
CA ASP A 10 3.82 5.07 3.18
C ASP A 10 2.74 4.39 2.31
N ILE A 11 1.59 4.04 2.90
CA ILE A 11 0.43 3.53 2.16
C ILE A 11 -0.07 4.53 1.11
N ASP A 12 -0.13 5.82 1.45
CA ASP A 12 -0.61 6.83 0.53
C ASP A 12 0.34 7.00 -0.67
N LYS A 13 1.65 7.08 -0.42
CA LYS A 13 2.69 7.08 -1.48
C LYS A 13 2.62 5.84 -2.36
N LEU A 14 2.44 4.66 -1.77
CA LEU A 14 2.30 3.40 -2.52
C LEU A 14 1.03 3.40 -3.38
N ARG A 15 -0.06 3.99 -2.88
CA ARG A 15 -1.31 4.17 -3.65
C ARG A 15 -1.10 5.09 -4.85
N GLU A 16 -0.50 6.25 -4.64
CA GLU A 16 -0.23 7.21 -5.72
C GLU A 16 0.73 6.64 -6.78
N SER A 17 1.75 5.91 -6.33
CA SER A 17 2.71 5.24 -7.21
C SER A 17 2.03 4.15 -8.05
N LEU A 18 1.20 3.30 -7.42
CA LEU A 18 0.43 2.28 -8.12
C LEU A 18 -0.52 2.91 -9.15
N GLN A 19 -1.25 3.97 -8.77
CA GLN A 19 -2.18 4.64 -9.67
C GLN A 19 -1.45 5.25 -10.88
N SER A 20 -0.36 5.96 -10.64
CA SER A 20 0.49 6.52 -11.71
C SER A 20 1.04 5.43 -12.63
N LEU A 21 1.39 4.26 -12.07
CA LEU A 21 1.92 3.15 -12.83
C LEU A 21 0.83 2.46 -13.66
N ILE A 22 -0.38 2.31 -13.13
CA ILE A 22 -1.57 1.83 -13.88
C ILE A 22 -1.85 2.77 -15.07
N GLU A 23 -1.83 4.08 -14.85
CA GLU A 23 -2.05 5.05 -15.93
C GLU A 23 -0.97 4.99 -17.00
N LYS A 24 0.32 4.95 -16.61
CA LYS A 24 1.45 4.80 -17.53
C LYS A 24 1.41 3.50 -18.33
N LYS A 25 0.90 2.43 -17.72
CA LYS A 25 0.76 1.11 -18.34
C LYS A 25 -0.57 0.93 -19.07
N GLN A 26 -1.31 2.01 -19.32
CA GLN A 26 -2.59 2.00 -20.04
C GLN A 26 -3.60 1.02 -19.42
N TRP A 27 -3.69 0.99 -18.09
CA TRP A 27 -4.59 0.10 -17.34
C TRP A 27 -4.30 -1.39 -17.49
N ASN A 28 -3.07 -1.74 -17.91
CA ASN A 28 -2.63 -3.14 -17.95
C ASN A 28 -2.34 -3.67 -16.53
N LEU A 29 -3.38 -4.14 -15.85
CA LEU A 29 -3.29 -4.64 -14.47
C LEU A 29 -2.46 -5.92 -14.31
N VAL A 30 -2.17 -6.63 -15.40
CA VAL A 30 -1.34 -7.85 -15.38
C VAL A 30 0.13 -7.56 -15.70
N ASP A 31 0.49 -6.30 -15.96
CA ASP A 31 1.89 -5.90 -16.09
C ASP A 31 2.66 -6.23 -14.81
N ALA A 32 3.85 -6.79 -14.96
CA ALA A 32 4.66 -7.25 -13.84
C ALA A 32 4.97 -6.13 -12.84
N GLU A 33 5.14 -4.89 -13.30
CA GLU A 33 5.40 -3.75 -12.43
C GLU A 33 4.11 -3.33 -11.69
N VAL A 34 2.95 -3.37 -12.34
CA VAL A 34 1.65 -3.07 -11.70
C VAL A 34 1.35 -4.11 -10.62
N VAL A 35 1.58 -5.38 -10.92
CA VAL A 35 1.42 -6.48 -9.97
C VAL A 35 2.40 -6.34 -8.80
N ALA A 36 3.66 -5.98 -9.06
CA ALA A 36 4.65 -5.78 -8.00
C ALA A 36 4.27 -4.61 -7.08
N ALA A 37 3.88 -3.47 -7.66
CA ALA A 37 3.41 -2.30 -6.90
C ALA A 37 2.14 -2.63 -6.08
N SER A 38 1.20 -3.38 -6.65
CA SER A 38 -0.01 -3.83 -5.95
C SER A 38 0.32 -4.74 -4.77
N LYS A 39 1.28 -5.68 -4.93
CA LYS A 39 1.75 -6.54 -3.84
C LYS A 39 2.41 -5.74 -2.72
N ALA A 40 3.21 -4.73 -3.06
CA ALA A 40 3.85 -3.84 -2.08
C ALA A 40 2.80 -3.06 -1.26
N LEU A 41 1.81 -2.47 -1.92
CA LEU A 41 0.69 -1.79 -1.25
C LEU A 41 -0.08 -2.74 -0.33
N ASN A 42 -0.39 -3.95 -0.80
CA ASN A 42 -1.08 -4.95 -0.01
C ASN A 42 -0.28 -5.38 1.23
N PHE A 43 1.05 -5.47 1.12
CA PHE A 43 1.92 -5.74 2.27
C PHE A 43 1.82 -4.62 3.31
N ALA A 44 1.94 -3.36 2.90
CA ALA A 44 1.83 -2.21 3.79
C ALA A 44 0.46 -2.15 4.50
N LEU A 45 -0.64 -2.40 3.77
CA LEU A 45 -1.99 -2.47 4.34
C LEU A 45 -2.14 -3.60 5.36
N ASN A 46 -1.54 -4.77 5.11
CA ASN A 46 -1.55 -5.87 6.07
C ASN A 46 -0.77 -5.53 7.34
N GLN A 47 0.36 -4.84 7.22
CA GLN A 47 1.13 -4.37 8.38
C GLN A 47 0.31 -3.37 9.21
N TYR A 48 -0.43 -2.46 8.55
CA TYR A 48 -1.35 -1.56 9.22
C TYR A 48 -2.44 -2.31 9.99
N ASN A 49 -3.09 -3.26 9.33
CA ASN A 49 -4.14 -4.06 9.97
C ASN A 49 -3.62 -4.83 11.18
N LYS A 50 -2.42 -5.42 11.09
CA LYS A 50 -1.78 -6.07 12.25
C LYS A 50 -1.54 -5.10 13.39
N PHE A 51 -0.94 -3.94 13.10
CA PHE A 51 -0.69 -2.91 14.11
C PHE A 51 -1.99 -2.47 14.80
N LEU A 52 -3.07 -2.28 14.04
CA LEU A 52 -4.39 -1.96 14.60
C LEU A 52 -4.93 -3.10 15.46
N GLN A 53 -4.82 -4.36 15.01
CA GLN A 53 -5.28 -5.51 15.81
C GLN A 53 -4.51 -5.61 17.13
N GLU A 54 -3.20 -5.37 17.11
CA GLU A 54 -2.37 -5.40 18.32
C GLU A 54 -2.64 -4.22 19.28
N LYS A 55 -3.11 -3.07 18.77
CA LYS A 55 -3.37 -1.86 19.57
C LYS A 55 -4.82 -1.70 20.03
N ILE A 56 -5.78 -2.23 19.28
CA ILE A 56 -7.23 -2.04 19.50
C ILE A 56 -7.90 -3.35 19.96
N GLY A 57 -7.22 -4.49 19.82
CA GLY A 57 -7.76 -5.82 20.15
C GLY A 57 -7.66 -6.26 21.62
N GLU A 58 -7.29 -5.38 22.55
CA GLU A 58 -7.37 -5.60 24.01
C GLU A 58 -8.64 -4.97 24.61
#